data_AF-A0A0M0K4D3-F1
#
_entry.id   AF-A0A0M0K4D3-F1
#
_cell.length_a   1.000
_cell.length_b   1.000
_cell.length_c   1.000
_cell.angle_alpha   90.00
_cell.angle_beta   90.00
_cell.angle_gamma   90.00
#
_symmetry.space_group_name_H-M   'P 1'
#
loop_
_entity.id
_entity.type
_entity.pdbx_description
1 polymer ?
#
loop_
_entity_poly.entity_id
_entity_poly.type
_entity_poly.pdbx_seq_one_letter_code
_entity_poly.pdbx_strand_id
1 'polypeptide(L)'
;MSDKDTDLGLDDVIGEVVMSESMFPAVPLDGVVPLSALPADKETVLIVYCRSGRRAGATAAHLLEAGYSHVYNAGGPAGDAHLWQALAKRQGEVIIPMPGGVLQLFDEDAPSGGGSSTLTYILTDLESKEAIIIDPVLEQVERDLAAIQQAGCTLVLALNTHAHADHITGSGLLKAKLGNDKIPVRSAISRASGASADILLEDGEEVTWANGKRRLRVIATPGHTAGCVCYYDPTMQVVFTGDVLLIGGCGRTDFQGGSSETLYESVHTRLFTMPDTTLVYPAHDYKGRRYSTIGAEKATNPRLTKTKSEFVELMAGLNLPYPKKIDAAVPANMRCGVQD
;
A
#
# COMPACT_ATOMS: atom_id res chain seq x y z
N MET A 1 29.56 23.84 -35.37
CA MET A 1 29.68 23.69 -36.83
C MET A 1 28.60 22.71 -37.28
N SER A 2 27.74 23.19 -38.19
CA SER A 2 26.55 22.59 -38.81
C SER A 2 25.41 22.09 -37.91
N ASP A 3 24.40 22.96 -37.76
CA ASP A 3 22.99 22.57 -37.77
C ASP A 3 22.73 21.57 -38.90
N LYS A 4 22.12 20.44 -38.55
CA LYS A 4 21.30 19.66 -39.46
C LYS A 4 19.92 19.56 -38.81
N ASP A 5 19.07 20.53 -39.17
CA ASP A 5 17.64 20.29 -39.23
C ASP A 5 17.41 19.09 -40.15
N THR A 6 17.23 17.91 -39.55
CA THR A 6 16.63 16.78 -40.23
C THR A 6 15.12 16.94 -40.07
N ASP A 7 14.47 17.22 -41.20
CA ASP A 7 13.05 17.10 -41.45
C ASP A 7 12.57 15.71 -40.96
N LEU A 8 11.82 15.69 -39.85
CA LEU A 8 11.30 14.48 -39.21
C LEU A 8 9.77 14.56 -39.27
N GLY A 9 9.16 13.52 -39.83
CA GLY A 9 7.71 13.43 -39.99
C GLY A 9 6.99 13.31 -38.65
N LEU A 10 5.68 13.57 -38.68
CA LEU A 10 4.72 13.48 -37.55
C LEU A 10 4.59 12.08 -36.89
N ASP A 11 5.45 11.12 -37.25
CA ASP A 11 5.35 9.71 -36.86
C ASP A 11 6.50 9.22 -35.96
N ASP A 12 7.47 10.10 -35.63
CA ASP A 12 8.73 9.74 -34.97
C ASP A 12 8.94 10.46 -33.61
N VAL A 13 9.45 9.71 -32.62
CA VAL A 13 9.83 10.21 -31.29
C VAL A 13 11.35 10.36 -31.17
N ILE A 14 11.82 11.51 -30.65
CA ILE A 14 13.26 11.78 -30.44
C ILE A 14 13.61 11.76 -28.94
N GLY A 15 14.10 10.62 -28.43
CA GLY A 15 14.52 10.50 -27.03
C GLY A 15 14.69 9.06 -26.57
N GLU A 16 15.32 8.87 -25.41
CA GLU A 16 15.38 7.57 -24.76
C GLU A 16 14.06 7.33 -24.01
N VAL A 17 13.35 6.26 -24.36
CA VAL A 17 12.04 5.91 -23.81
C VAL A 17 12.19 4.66 -22.97
N VAL A 18 11.72 4.72 -21.72
CA VAL A 18 11.62 3.55 -20.86
C VAL A 18 10.15 3.14 -20.75
N MET A 19 9.85 1.95 -21.27
CA MET A 19 8.52 1.34 -21.22
C MET A 19 8.41 0.42 -20.00
N SER A 20 7.37 0.58 -19.19
CA SER A 20 7.01 -0.36 -18.13
C SER A 20 5.69 -1.02 -18.47
N GLU A 21 5.72 -2.28 -18.90
CA GLU A 21 4.49 -3.02 -19.20
C GLU A 21 3.65 -3.40 -17.96
N SER A 22 4.20 -3.33 -16.73
CA SER A 22 3.47 -3.59 -15.47
C SER A 22 4.36 -3.52 -14.21
N MET A 23 5.05 -2.40 -13.97
CA MET A 23 5.97 -2.26 -12.82
C MET A 23 7.23 -3.17 -12.91
N PHE A 24 7.84 -3.15 -14.12
CA PHE A 24 9.16 -3.66 -14.56
C PHE A 24 9.24 -5.14 -14.96
N PRO A 25 9.74 -5.46 -16.18
CA PRO A 25 11.04 -5.01 -16.70
C PRO A 25 10.95 -3.79 -17.63
N ALA A 26 11.89 -2.87 -17.47
CA ALA A 26 12.06 -1.72 -18.35
C ALA A 26 12.75 -2.17 -19.65
N VAL A 27 12.13 -1.91 -20.81
CA VAL A 27 12.81 -2.04 -22.11
C VAL A 27 13.33 -0.65 -22.50
N PRO A 28 14.65 -0.41 -22.47
CA PRO A 28 15.21 0.85 -22.96
C PRO A 28 15.13 0.88 -24.49
N LEU A 29 14.57 1.95 -25.03
CA LEU A 29 14.62 2.26 -26.46
C LEU A 29 15.46 3.52 -26.65
N ASP A 30 16.55 3.43 -27.42
CA ASP A 30 17.48 4.52 -27.66
C ASP A 30 17.39 5.01 -29.12
N GLY A 31 17.44 6.33 -29.32
CA GLY A 31 17.50 6.95 -30.65
C GLY A 31 16.19 7.56 -31.16
N VAL A 32 15.91 7.41 -32.45
CA VAL A 32 14.61 7.76 -33.05
C VAL A 32 13.72 6.53 -32.95
N VAL A 33 12.64 6.63 -32.19
CA VAL A 33 11.72 5.52 -31.92
C VAL A 33 10.42 5.78 -32.69
N PRO A 34 10.02 4.91 -33.63
CA PRO A 34 8.74 5.08 -34.31
C PRO A 34 7.60 4.83 -33.33
N LEU A 35 6.48 5.57 -33.45
CA LEU A 35 5.31 5.41 -32.56
C LEU A 35 4.77 3.97 -32.53
N SER A 36 4.94 3.21 -33.62
CA SER A 36 4.53 1.80 -33.73
C SER A 36 5.36 0.84 -32.87
N ALA A 37 6.54 1.26 -32.39
CA ALA A 37 7.36 0.49 -31.47
C ALA A 37 6.96 0.68 -30.00
N LEU A 38 6.06 1.62 -29.71
CA LEU A 38 5.52 1.86 -28.37
C LEU A 38 4.33 0.93 -28.07
N PRO A 39 3.95 0.76 -26.79
CA PRO A 39 2.82 -0.08 -26.41
C PRO A 39 1.54 0.35 -27.12
N ALA A 40 0.77 -0.62 -27.62
CA ALA A 40 -0.56 -0.33 -28.15
C ALA A 40 -1.53 0.18 -27.06
N ASP A 41 -1.29 -0.23 -25.80
CA ASP A 41 -2.02 0.27 -24.64
C ASP A 41 -1.60 1.69 -24.27
N LYS A 42 -2.53 2.63 -24.46
CA LYS A 42 -2.34 4.06 -24.24
C LYS A 42 -2.26 4.47 -22.77
N GLU A 43 -2.63 3.57 -21.86
CA GLU A 43 -2.49 3.76 -20.41
C GLU A 43 -1.11 3.30 -19.90
N THR A 44 -0.24 2.78 -20.77
CA THR A 44 1.11 2.40 -20.35
C THR A 44 1.90 3.63 -19.90
N VAL A 45 2.55 3.53 -18.73
CA VAL A 45 3.42 4.59 -18.22
C VAL A 45 4.67 4.68 -19.10
N LEU A 46 4.84 5.84 -19.73
CA LEU A 46 6.01 6.17 -20.55
C LEU A 46 6.86 7.22 -19.83
N ILE A 47 8.14 6.92 -19.63
CA ILE A 47 9.11 7.87 -19.08
C ILE A 47 10.08 8.26 -20.20
N VAL A 48 10.19 9.57 -20.47
CA VAL A 48 11.00 10.11 -21.56
C VAL A 48 12.05 11.06 -21.03
N TYR A 49 13.30 10.93 -21.49
CA TYR A 49 14.41 11.76 -21.04
C TYR A 49 15.37 12.12 -22.18
N CYS A 50 16.09 13.22 -22.04
CA CYS A 50 17.07 13.64 -23.04
C CYS A 50 18.05 14.65 -22.47
N ARG A 51 19.25 14.74 -23.04
CA ARG A 51 20.34 15.61 -22.53
C ARG A 51 20.03 17.11 -22.27
N SER A 52 18.88 17.68 -22.61
CA SER A 52 18.57 19.05 -22.19
C SER A 52 17.12 19.24 -21.72
N GLY A 53 16.37 18.14 -21.58
CA GLY A 53 14.92 18.17 -21.35
C GLY A 53 14.09 18.68 -22.53
N ARG A 54 14.68 19.42 -23.49
CA ARG A 54 13.96 20.00 -24.64
C ARG A 54 13.36 18.95 -25.58
N ARG A 55 14.14 17.93 -25.97
CA ARG A 55 13.64 16.82 -26.80
C ARG A 55 12.65 15.92 -26.07
N ALA A 56 12.85 15.72 -24.77
CA ALA A 56 11.93 14.96 -23.92
C ALA A 56 10.59 15.69 -23.74
N GLY A 57 10.61 17.02 -23.66
CA GLY A 57 9.39 17.84 -23.64
C GLY A 57 8.61 17.80 -24.94
N ALA A 58 9.30 17.94 -26.08
CA ALA A 58 8.68 17.80 -27.40
C ALA A 58 8.09 16.40 -27.61
N THR A 59 8.84 15.37 -27.20
CA THR A 59 8.39 13.97 -27.21
C THR A 59 7.16 13.75 -26.33
N ALA A 60 7.15 14.29 -25.11
CA ALA A 60 6.01 14.15 -24.21
C ALA A 60 4.74 14.78 -24.79
N ALA A 61 4.86 15.99 -25.37
CA ALA A 61 3.73 16.64 -26.04
C ALA A 61 3.19 15.80 -27.20
N HIS A 62 4.09 15.26 -28.04
CA HIS A 62 3.71 14.42 -29.16
C HIS A 62 3.04 13.11 -28.75
N LEU A 63 3.50 12.48 -27.66
CA LEU A 63 2.88 11.25 -27.12
C LEU A 63 1.48 11.52 -26.53
N LEU A 64 1.30 12.67 -25.88
CA LEU A 64 -0.02 13.10 -25.40
C LEU A 64 -0.98 13.34 -26.59
N GLU A 65 -0.51 13.96 -27.68
CA GLU A 65 -1.29 14.12 -28.92
C GLU A 65 -1.61 12.78 -29.59
N ALA A 66 -0.70 11.80 -29.51
CA ALA A 66 -0.88 10.43 -29.99
C ALA A 66 -1.75 9.55 -29.07
N GLY A 67 -2.36 10.14 -28.04
CA GLY A 67 -3.37 9.52 -27.19
C GLY A 67 -2.87 8.77 -25.96
N TYR A 68 -1.58 8.82 -25.63
CA TYR A 68 -1.06 8.24 -24.38
C TYR A 68 -1.44 9.13 -23.19
N SER A 69 -1.96 8.53 -22.12
CA SER A 69 -2.48 9.27 -20.96
C SER A 69 -1.46 9.42 -19.81
N HIS A 70 -0.38 8.64 -19.82
CA HIS A 70 0.58 8.55 -18.72
C HIS A 70 2.04 8.74 -19.17
N VAL A 71 2.36 9.96 -19.62
CA VAL A 71 3.69 10.33 -20.11
C VAL A 71 4.43 11.27 -19.16
N TYR A 72 5.63 10.88 -18.71
CA TYR A 72 6.44 11.63 -17.74
C TYR A 72 7.76 12.07 -18.36
N ASN A 73 8.05 13.38 -18.35
CA ASN A 73 9.32 13.94 -18.81
C ASN A 73 10.34 13.98 -17.65
N ALA A 74 11.43 13.21 -17.78
CA ALA A 74 12.49 13.09 -16.78
C ALA A 74 13.76 13.95 -17.05
N GLY A 75 13.78 14.80 -18.09
CA GLY A 75 14.82 15.85 -18.24
C GLY A 75 16.22 15.41 -18.75
N GLY A 76 17.23 16.30 -18.65
CA GLY A 76 18.64 16.13 -19.12
C GLY A 76 19.72 16.16 -18.02
N PRO A 77 21.06 16.19 -18.29
CA PRO A 77 22.13 15.84 -17.36
C PRO A 77 22.48 17.00 -16.40
N ALA A 78 21.51 17.87 -16.13
CA ALA A 78 21.48 18.74 -14.97
C ALA A 78 20.27 18.43 -14.06
N GLY A 79 19.46 17.43 -14.40
CA GLY A 79 18.45 16.79 -13.56
C GLY A 79 19.03 15.69 -12.68
N ASP A 80 20.35 15.73 -12.50
CA ASP A 80 21.12 14.81 -11.68
C ASP A 80 20.91 15.12 -10.20
N ALA A 81 20.87 14.07 -9.41
CA ALA A 81 20.50 14.03 -8.00
C ALA A 81 19.10 14.53 -7.63
N HIS A 82 18.53 15.65 -8.12
CA HIS A 82 17.29 16.17 -7.52
C HIS A 82 16.01 15.40 -7.87
N LEU A 83 15.87 14.82 -9.07
CA LEU A 83 14.71 13.98 -9.41
C LEU A 83 14.86 12.60 -8.75
N TRP A 84 16.05 12.00 -8.82
CA TRP A 84 16.33 10.74 -8.13
C TRP A 84 16.38 10.89 -6.61
N GLN A 85 16.76 12.03 -6.04
CA GLN A 85 16.64 12.39 -4.62
C GLN A 85 15.25 12.92 -4.28
N ALA A 86 14.41 13.38 -5.20
CA ALA A 86 13.01 13.66 -4.91
C ALA A 86 12.19 12.37 -4.93
N LEU A 87 12.52 11.44 -5.84
CA LEU A 87 12.03 10.07 -5.86
C LEU A 87 12.62 9.23 -4.71
N ALA A 88 13.89 9.47 -4.32
CA ALA A 88 14.54 8.83 -3.18
C ALA A 88 14.27 9.52 -1.83
N LYS A 89 13.98 10.83 -1.77
CA LYS A 89 13.37 11.45 -0.57
C LYS A 89 11.90 11.06 -0.44
N ARG A 90 11.28 10.58 -1.52
CA ARG A 90 10.02 9.82 -1.50
C ARG A 90 10.21 8.32 -1.21
N GLN A 91 11.40 7.85 -0.79
CA GLN A 91 11.61 6.43 -0.43
C GLN A 91 10.78 5.94 0.78
N GLY A 92 10.06 6.81 1.48
CA GLY A 92 9.05 6.40 2.48
C GLY A 92 7.59 6.39 1.99
N GLU A 93 7.28 6.88 0.79
CA GLU A 93 5.90 7.11 0.36
C GLU A 93 5.70 6.72 -1.11
N VAL A 94 5.39 5.44 -1.33
CA VAL A 94 4.89 5.00 -2.64
C VAL A 94 3.39 5.30 -2.70
N ILE A 95 3.03 6.50 -3.11
CA ILE A 95 1.65 6.82 -3.46
C ILE A 95 1.33 6.08 -4.77
N ILE A 96 0.69 4.93 -4.67
CA ILE A 96 0.07 4.24 -5.82
C ILE A 96 -1.33 4.83 -5.97
N PRO A 97 -1.60 5.70 -6.96
CA PRO A 97 -2.95 6.20 -7.19
C PRO A 97 -3.82 5.05 -7.67
N MET A 98 -4.56 4.45 -6.74
CA MET A 98 -5.55 3.43 -7.04
C MET A 98 -6.86 4.08 -7.51
N PRO A 99 -7.62 3.45 -8.42
CA PRO A 99 -8.95 3.91 -8.79
C PRO A 99 -9.82 4.06 -7.54
N GLY A 100 -10.14 5.29 -7.14
CA GLY A 100 -10.91 5.55 -5.91
C GLY A 100 -10.13 6.16 -4.74
N GLY A 101 -8.85 6.53 -4.89
CA GLY A 101 -8.15 7.40 -3.95
C GLY A 101 -7.50 6.70 -2.75
N VAL A 102 -6.82 5.57 -2.96
CA VAL A 102 -6.00 4.91 -1.94
C VAL A 102 -4.56 5.46 -2.00
N LEU A 103 -4.00 5.85 -0.85
CA LEU A 103 -2.59 6.16 -0.67
C LEU A 103 -1.96 5.07 0.20
N GLN A 104 -0.79 4.58 -0.17
CA GLN A 104 -0.02 3.62 0.61
C GLN A 104 1.25 4.32 1.12
N LEU A 105 1.47 4.29 2.43
CA LEU A 105 2.63 4.87 3.08
C LEU A 105 3.43 3.75 3.74
N PHE A 106 4.75 3.83 3.72
CA PHE A 106 5.62 2.76 4.23
C PHE A 106 6.50 3.30 5.36
N ASP A 107 6.38 2.69 6.54
CA ASP A 107 7.31 2.91 7.65
C ASP A 107 8.55 2.05 7.45
N GLU A 108 9.55 2.59 6.74
CA GLU A 108 10.77 1.86 6.40
C GLU A 108 11.64 1.58 7.63
N ASP A 109 12.20 0.37 7.69
CA ASP A 109 13.25 0.03 8.65
C ASP A 109 14.47 0.95 8.43
N ALA A 110 14.68 1.90 9.33
CA ALA A 110 15.81 2.81 9.28
C ALA A 110 17.12 2.07 9.63
N PRO A 111 18.24 2.33 8.93
CA PRO A 111 19.55 1.72 9.21
C PRO A 111 20.05 1.90 10.65
N SER A 112 19.54 2.91 11.36
CA SER A 112 19.80 3.17 12.79
C SER A 112 19.02 2.28 13.76
N GLY A 113 18.21 1.33 13.26
CA GLY A 113 17.36 0.46 14.06
C GLY A 113 15.97 1.05 14.38
N GLY A 114 15.47 1.96 13.52
CA GLY A 114 14.10 2.49 13.57
C GLY A 114 13.17 1.82 12.54
N GLY A 115 11.87 2.13 12.55
CA GLY A 115 10.87 1.57 11.63
C GLY A 115 10.26 0.23 12.06
N SER A 116 9.15 -0.15 11.43
CA SER A 116 8.47 -1.45 11.62
C SER A 116 8.18 -2.20 10.32
N SER A 117 8.56 -1.66 9.16
CA SER A 117 8.18 -2.18 7.84
C SER A 117 6.65 -2.23 7.62
N THR A 118 5.91 -1.36 8.32
CA THR A 118 4.45 -1.30 8.26
C THR A 118 3.98 -0.52 7.04
N LEU A 119 2.92 -1.00 6.41
CA LEU A 119 2.19 -0.34 5.35
C LEU A 119 0.91 0.25 5.95
N THR A 120 0.83 1.58 5.92
CA THR A 120 -0.35 2.35 6.33
C THR A 120 -1.14 2.73 5.08
N TYR A 121 -2.46 2.60 5.14
CA TYR A 121 -3.34 2.87 3.98
C TYR A 121 -4.30 4.01 4.27
N ILE A 122 -4.33 5.03 3.43
CA ILE A 122 -5.31 6.12 3.49
C ILE A 122 -6.29 5.93 2.34
N LEU A 123 -7.58 5.85 2.62
CA LEU A 123 -8.62 5.78 1.59
C LEU A 123 -9.40 7.10 1.60
N THR A 124 -9.49 7.74 0.45
CA THR A 124 -10.09 9.07 0.30
C THR A 124 -11.37 9.03 -0.53
N ASP A 125 -12.27 9.96 -0.23
CA ASP A 125 -13.38 10.31 -1.07
C ASP A 125 -13.28 11.80 -1.43
N LEU A 126 -12.91 12.11 -2.67
CA LEU A 126 -12.61 13.49 -3.08
C LEU A 126 -13.86 14.37 -3.20
N GLU A 127 -15.05 13.77 -3.31
CA GLU A 127 -16.32 14.51 -3.38
C GLU A 127 -16.72 15.02 -1.99
N SER A 128 -16.79 14.13 -0.99
CA SER A 128 -17.06 14.49 0.40
C SER A 128 -15.87 15.11 1.11
N LYS A 129 -14.66 14.91 0.58
CA LYS A 129 -13.38 15.24 1.19
C LYS A 129 -13.15 14.52 2.52
N GLU A 130 -13.70 13.33 2.68
CA GLU A 130 -13.44 12.48 3.85
C GLU A 130 -12.36 11.46 3.54
N ALA A 131 -11.57 11.10 4.56
CA ALA A 131 -10.58 10.04 4.49
C ALA A 131 -10.68 9.11 5.70
N ILE A 132 -10.29 7.86 5.50
CA ILE A 132 -10.02 6.91 6.57
C ILE A 132 -8.58 6.42 6.47
N ILE A 133 -8.02 5.94 7.58
CA ILE A 133 -6.66 5.38 7.63
C ILE A 133 -6.69 3.98 8.24
N ILE A 134 -5.88 3.06 7.74
CA ILE A 134 -5.73 1.67 8.21
C ILE A 134 -4.28 1.45 8.64
N ASP A 135 -4.12 0.89 9.84
CA ASP A 135 -2.84 0.57 10.47
C ASP A 135 -1.88 1.78 10.55
N PRO A 136 -2.31 2.92 11.14
CA PRO A 136 -1.42 4.07 11.35
C PRO A 136 -0.36 3.77 12.40
N VAL A 137 0.87 4.22 12.18
CA VAL A 137 2.01 4.08 13.09
C VAL A 137 2.20 5.36 13.91
N LEU A 138 2.42 5.26 15.22
CA LEU A 138 2.52 6.40 16.14
C LEU A 138 3.56 7.43 15.69
N GLU A 139 4.75 6.97 15.34
CA GLU A 139 5.87 7.79 14.91
C GLU A 139 5.61 8.49 13.56
N GLN A 140 4.62 8.01 12.79
CA GLN A 140 4.31 8.50 11.44
C GLN A 140 3.06 9.39 11.39
N VAL A 141 2.44 9.71 12.53
CA VAL A 141 1.19 10.49 12.56
C VAL A 141 1.30 11.84 11.83
N GLU A 142 2.43 12.56 11.96
CA GLU A 142 2.61 13.84 11.25
C GLU A 142 2.70 13.66 9.73
N ARG A 143 3.37 12.60 9.28
CA ARG A 143 3.44 12.22 7.86
C ARG A 143 2.04 11.93 7.32
N ASP A 144 1.28 11.12 8.05
CA ASP A 144 -0.05 10.68 7.65
C ASP A 144 -1.03 11.87 7.56
N LEU A 145 -1.00 12.77 8.54
CA LEU A 145 -1.80 14.00 8.53
C LEU A 145 -1.44 14.93 7.36
N ALA A 146 -0.14 15.07 7.06
CA ALA A 146 0.31 15.86 5.91
C ALA A 146 -0.19 15.27 4.59
N ALA A 147 -0.15 13.94 4.42
CA ALA A 147 -0.66 13.25 3.23
C ALA A 147 -2.18 13.47 3.05
N ILE A 148 -2.95 13.34 4.13
CA ILE A 148 -4.40 13.58 4.14
C ILE A 148 -4.72 15.04 3.78
N GLN A 149 -3.97 15.99 4.34
CA GLN A 149 -4.13 17.41 4.03
C GLN A 149 -3.79 17.72 2.57
N GLN A 150 -2.72 17.13 2.03
CA GLN A 150 -2.33 17.29 0.62
C GLN A 150 -3.39 16.72 -0.34
N ALA A 151 -4.06 15.64 0.05
CA ALA A 151 -5.21 15.11 -0.68
C ALA A 151 -6.47 16.00 -0.58
N GLY A 152 -6.45 17.03 0.26
CA GLY A 152 -7.57 17.94 0.47
C GLY A 152 -8.71 17.30 1.27
N CYS A 153 -8.42 16.26 2.05
CA CYS A 153 -9.40 15.51 2.83
C CYS A 153 -9.30 15.79 4.34
N THR A 154 -10.33 15.39 5.08
CA THR A 154 -10.39 15.37 6.54
C THR A 154 -10.46 13.91 6.99
N LEU A 155 -9.62 13.53 7.95
CA LEU A 155 -9.66 12.18 8.52
C LEU A 155 -10.91 12.03 9.40
N VAL A 156 -11.65 10.94 9.23
CA VAL A 156 -12.85 10.65 10.04
C VAL A 156 -12.73 9.35 10.84
N LEU A 157 -11.85 8.43 10.41
CA LEU A 157 -11.74 7.11 11.04
C LEU A 157 -10.32 6.53 10.93
N ALA A 158 -9.81 6.00 12.04
CA ALA A 158 -8.57 5.24 12.12
C ALA A 158 -8.86 3.78 12.48
N LEU A 159 -8.55 2.88 11.56
CA LEU A 159 -8.78 1.43 11.66
C LEU A 159 -7.47 0.71 11.99
N ASN A 160 -7.55 -0.36 12.77
CA ASN A 160 -6.47 -1.33 12.87
C ASN A 160 -6.96 -2.72 12.49
N THR A 161 -6.19 -3.44 11.68
CA THR A 161 -6.46 -4.82 11.29
C THR A 161 -6.32 -5.79 12.48
N HIS A 162 -5.43 -5.47 13.41
CA HIS A 162 -5.22 -6.20 14.67
C HIS A 162 -4.45 -5.34 15.68
N ALA A 163 -4.23 -5.85 16.89
CA ALA A 163 -3.33 -5.23 17.85
C ALA A 163 -1.88 -5.57 17.49
N HIS A 164 -1.15 -4.62 16.91
CA HIS A 164 0.21 -4.83 16.40
C HIS A 164 1.22 -5.10 17.53
N ALA A 165 2.30 -5.83 17.21
CA ALA A 165 3.38 -6.19 18.14
C ALA A 165 4.73 -5.57 17.79
N ASP A 166 4.82 -4.95 16.63
CA ASP A 166 6.00 -4.40 15.98
C ASP A 166 6.01 -2.85 15.97
N HIS A 167 4.87 -2.21 16.24
CA HIS A 167 4.74 -0.77 16.41
C HIS A 167 3.59 -0.40 17.35
N ILE A 168 3.57 0.84 17.81
CA ILE A 168 2.44 1.40 18.56
C ILE A 168 1.52 2.11 17.56
N THR A 169 0.21 1.85 17.63
CA THR A 169 -0.76 2.48 16.73
C THR A 169 -0.81 3.99 16.92
N GLY A 170 -0.86 4.74 15.82
CA GLY A 170 -1.05 6.19 15.80
C GLY A 170 -2.50 6.61 16.07
N SER A 171 -3.42 5.67 16.19
CA SER A 171 -4.87 5.91 16.30
C SER A 171 -5.23 6.84 17.47
N GLY A 172 -4.65 6.61 18.66
CA GLY A 172 -4.86 7.47 19.83
C GLY A 172 -4.35 8.89 19.64
N LEU A 173 -3.17 9.06 19.05
CA LEU A 173 -2.58 10.39 18.81
C LEU A 173 -3.33 11.17 17.72
N LEU A 174 -3.77 10.49 16.65
CA LEU A 174 -4.63 11.09 15.62
C LEU A 174 -5.92 11.65 16.22
N LYS A 175 -6.57 10.87 17.10
CA LYS A 175 -7.75 11.33 17.84
C LYS A 175 -7.46 12.52 18.74
N ALA A 176 -6.35 12.50 19.47
CA ALA A 176 -5.98 13.60 20.37
C ALA A 176 -5.73 14.91 19.59
N LYS A 177 -5.06 14.83 18.43
CA LYS A 177 -4.75 15.99 17.59
C LYS A 177 -5.97 16.59 16.90
N LEU A 178 -6.87 15.74 16.41
CA LEU A 178 -8.04 16.14 15.62
C LEU A 178 -9.35 16.17 16.43
N GLY A 179 -9.29 15.95 17.75
CA GLY A 179 -10.47 15.80 18.61
C GLY A 179 -11.31 17.08 18.76
N ASN A 180 -10.74 18.25 18.46
CA ASN A 180 -11.45 19.54 18.48
C ASN A 180 -11.98 19.96 17.10
N ASP A 181 -11.79 19.13 16.07
CA ASP A 181 -12.29 19.42 14.73
C ASP A 181 -13.81 19.24 14.67
N LYS A 182 -14.43 19.84 13.65
CA LYS A 182 -15.88 19.74 13.44
C LYS A 182 -16.37 18.30 13.30
N ILE A 183 -15.52 17.42 12.77
CA ILE A 183 -15.75 16.00 12.65
C ILE A 183 -14.62 15.30 13.41
N PRO A 184 -14.88 14.82 14.64
CA PRO A 184 -13.84 14.15 15.42
C PRO A 184 -13.52 12.78 14.83
N VAL A 185 -12.23 12.45 14.79
CA VAL A 185 -11.76 11.12 14.36
C VAL A 185 -12.21 10.08 15.38
N ARG A 186 -12.70 8.93 14.88
CA ARG A 186 -12.95 7.74 15.70
C ARG A 186 -11.90 6.67 15.42
N SER A 187 -11.65 5.80 16.38
CA SER A 187 -10.85 4.59 16.24
C SER A 187 -11.74 3.37 16.12
N ALA A 188 -11.34 2.38 15.31
CA ALA A 188 -11.99 1.08 15.29
C ALA A 188 -10.99 -0.08 15.23
N ILE A 189 -11.38 -1.19 15.86
CA ILE A 189 -10.66 -2.46 15.84
C ILE A 189 -11.65 -3.60 16.06
N SER A 190 -11.28 -4.83 15.72
CA SER A 190 -12.08 -6.03 16.01
C SER A 190 -12.41 -6.16 17.50
N ARG A 191 -13.67 -6.46 17.82
CA ARG A 191 -14.09 -6.81 19.19
C ARG A 191 -13.30 -7.99 19.74
N ALA A 192 -12.98 -8.97 18.89
CA ALA A 192 -12.24 -10.18 19.28
C ALA A 192 -10.77 -9.90 19.66
N SER A 193 -10.23 -8.72 19.32
CA SER A 193 -8.88 -8.32 19.76
C SER A 193 -8.80 -8.08 21.28
N GLY A 194 -9.91 -7.77 21.93
CA GLY A 194 -9.96 -7.33 23.33
C GLY A 194 -9.36 -5.93 23.57
N ALA A 195 -8.86 -5.26 22.53
CA ALA A 195 -8.33 -3.91 22.63
C ALA A 195 -9.45 -2.86 22.71
N SER A 196 -9.13 -1.71 23.30
CA SER A 196 -10.07 -0.58 23.40
C SER A 196 -10.06 0.26 22.11
N ALA A 197 -11.23 0.67 21.65
CA ALA A 197 -11.44 1.63 20.55
C ALA A 197 -12.84 2.28 20.67
N ASP A 198 -13.12 3.31 19.88
CA ASP A 198 -14.45 3.95 19.87
C ASP A 198 -15.52 3.13 19.15
N ILE A 199 -15.09 2.21 18.28
CA ILE A 199 -15.92 1.25 17.55
C ILE A 199 -15.27 -0.13 17.67
N LEU A 200 -16.05 -1.10 18.11
CA LEU A 200 -15.62 -2.51 18.17
C LEU A 200 -16.36 -3.28 17.08
N LEU A 201 -15.59 -3.79 16.11
CA LEU A 201 -16.09 -4.38 14.87
C LEU A 201 -16.31 -5.89 14.99
N GLU A 202 -17.32 -6.41 14.30
CA GLU A 202 -17.62 -7.85 14.20
C GLU A 202 -17.57 -8.35 12.74
N ASP A 203 -17.52 -9.68 12.56
CA ASP A 203 -17.50 -10.30 11.22
C ASP A 203 -18.75 -9.92 10.42
N GLY A 204 -18.56 -9.51 9.17
CA GLY A 204 -19.64 -9.16 8.26
C GLY A 204 -20.20 -7.74 8.41
N GLU A 205 -19.77 -6.97 9.41
CA GLU A 205 -20.13 -5.56 9.51
C GLU A 205 -19.52 -4.73 8.37
N GLU A 206 -20.09 -3.55 8.14
CA GLU A 206 -19.54 -2.56 7.20
C GLU A 206 -19.04 -1.32 7.94
N VAL A 207 -17.79 -0.96 7.68
CA VAL A 207 -17.26 0.36 8.01
C VAL A 207 -17.61 1.30 6.87
N THR A 208 -18.30 2.40 7.14
CA THR A 208 -18.73 3.35 6.11
C THR A 208 -18.27 4.76 6.41
N TRP A 209 -18.02 5.54 5.35
CA TRP A 209 -17.73 6.97 5.40
C TRP A 209 -18.29 7.65 4.14
N ALA A 210 -18.09 8.97 4.00
CA ALA A 210 -18.62 9.78 2.91
C ALA A 210 -20.14 9.63 2.77
N ASN A 211 -20.86 9.72 3.89
CA ASN A 211 -22.31 9.49 3.98
C ASN A 211 -22.76 8.13 3.42
N GLY A 212 -21.94 7.09 3.59
CA GLY A 212 -22.24 5.72 3.16
C GLY A 212 -21.92 5.42 1.69
N LYS A 213 -21.38 6.39 0.93
CA LYS A 213 -20.94 6.16 -0.44
C LYS A 213 -19.74 5.22 -0.51
N ARG A 214 -18.88 5.24 0.51
CA ARG A 214 -17.72 4.38 0.64
C ARG A 214 -17.91 3.37 1.78
N ARG A 215 -17.44 2.14 1.56
CA ARG A 215 -17.59 1.04 2.51
C ARG A 215 -16.44 0.05 2.45
N LEU A 216 -16.06 -0.46 3.61
CA LEU A 216 -15.22 -1.64 3.77
C LEU A 216 -16.00 -2.69 4.53
N ARG A 217 -16.11 -3.90 3.96
CA ARG A 217 -16.63 -5.06 4.68
C ARG A 217 -15.56 -5.59 5.63
N VAL A 218 -15.94 -5.81 6.87
CA VAL A 218 -15.10 -6.47 7.89
C VAL A 218 -15.20 -7.98 7.70
N ILE A 219 -14.05 -8.64 7.62
CA ILE A 219 -13.97 -10.10 7.50
C ILE A 219 -13.09 -10.61 8.63
N ALA A 220 -13.66 -11.38 9.55
CA ALA A 220 -12.89 -12.01 10.61
C ALA A 220 -11.94 -13.05 10.02
N THR A 221 -10.66 -12.89 10.31
CA THR A 221 -9.57 -13.73 9.80
C THR A 221 -8.55 -14.03 10.92
N PRO A 222 -9.00 -14.58 12.07
CA PRO A 222 -8.09 -14.88 13.17
C PRO A 222 -7.01 -15.87 12.76
N GLY A 223 -5.87 -15.84 13.45
CA GLY A 223 -4.80 -16.81 13.26
C GLY A 223 -3.42 -16.23 13.55
N HIS A 224 -3.11 -15.04 13.02
CA HIS A 224 -1.91 -14.31 13.45
C HIS A 224 -2.09 -13.83 14.90
N THR A 225 -3.22 -13.19 15.16
CA THR A 225 -3.79 -12.98 16.49
C THR A 225 -5.22 -13.49 16.52
N ALA A 226 -5.81 -13.63 17.71
CA ALA A 226 -7.24 -13.95 17.85
C ALA A 226 -8.16 -12.83 17.33
N GLY A 227 -7.66 -11.60 17.20
CA GLY A 227 -8.42 -10.41 16.84
C GLY A 227 -8.26 -9.94 15.39
N CYS A 228 -7.52 -10.67 14.54
CA CYS A 228 -7.27 -10.23 13.17
C CYS A 228 -8.57 -10.14 12.35
N VAL A 229 -8.70 -9.03 11.62
CA VAL A 229 -9.71 -8.81 10.58
C VAL A 229 -9.04 -8.34 9.30
N CYS A 230 -9.64 -8.68 8.17
CA CYS A 230 -9.36 -8.06 6.88
C CYS A 230 -10.46 -7.04 6.56
N TYR A 231 -10.09 -5.97 5.85
CA TYR A 231 -11.03 -5.01 5.31
C TYR A 231 -11.14 -5.17 3.79
N TYR A 232 -12.34 -5.37 3.27
CA TYR A 232 -12.56 -5.62 1.85
C TYR A 232 -13.41 -4.52 1.20
N ASP A 233 -12.90 -3.90 0.15
CA ASP A 233 -13.66 -3.04 -0.76
C ASP A 233 -14.09 -3.86 -1.99
N PRO A 234 -15.39 -4.18 -2.15
CA PRO A 234 -15.88 -4.94 -3.29
C PRO A 234 -15.88 -4.14 -4.60
N THR A 235 -15.94 -2.81 -4.54
CA THR A 235 -15.97 -1.93 -5.72
C THR A 235 -14.58 -1.81 -6.33
N MET A 236 -13.55 -1.68 -5.51
CA MET A 236 -12.15 -1.65 -5.95
C MET A 236 -11.56 -3.06 -6.13
N GLN A 237 -12.24 -4.11 -5.64
CA GLN A 237 -11.69 -5.46 -5.50
C GLN A 237 -10.34 -5.47 -4.76
N VAL A 238 -10.32 -4.80 -3.60
CA VAL A 238 -9.12 -4.65 -2.76
C VAL A 238 -9.40 -5.24 -1.38
N VAL A 239 -8.48 -6.07 -0.88
CA VAL A 239 -8.50 -6.54 0.51
C VAL A 239 -7.23 -6.11 1.25
N PHE A 240 -7.42 -5.44 2.39
CA PHE A 240 -6.37 -5.12 3.35
C PHE A 240 -6.28 -6.26 4.36
N THR A 241 -5.17 -7.01 4.34
CA THR A 241 -5.10 -8.34 4.96
C THR A 241 -4.43 -8.37 6.33
N GLY A 242 -3.97 -7.22 6.83
CA GLY A 242 -3.14 -7.17 8.03
C GLY A 242 -1.96 -8.13 7.89
N ASP A 243 -1.70 -8.88 8.95
CA ASP A 243 -0.66 -9.92 8.98
C ASP A 243 -1.18 -11.33 8.72
N VAL A 244 -2.44 -11.48 8.30
CA VAL A 244 -2.99 -12.82 8.00
C VAL A 244 -2.42 -13.37 6.69
N LEU A 245 -2.38 -12.52 5.66
CA LEU A 245 -1.80 -12.84 4.37
C LEU A 245 -0.79 -11.75 3.99
N LEU A 246 0.48 -12.15 3.84
CA LEU A 246 1.56 -11.29 3.37
C LEU A 246 1.93 -11.67 1.93
N ILE A 247 2.65 -10.80 1.22
CA ILE A 247 3.08 -11.08 -0.15
C ILE A 247 4.05 -12.27 -0.13
N GLY A 248 3.66 -13.41 -0.71
CA GLY A 248 4.42 -14.65 -0.64
C GLY A 248 4.72 -15.13 0.80
N GLY A 249 3.81 -14.87 1.75
CA GLY A 249 3.97 -15.30 3.14
C GLY A 249 2.69 -15.16 3.98
N CYS A 250 2.87 -15.21 5.29
CA CYS A 250 1.85 -14.93 6.30
C CYS A 250 2.55 -14.50 7.60
N GLY A 251 1.81 -13.87 8.51
CA GLY A 251 2.28 -13.54 9.86
C GLY A 251 2.60 -14.78 10.68
N ARG A 252 3.41 -14.59 11.72
CA ARG A 252 3.70 -15.63 12.72
C ARG A 252 2.44 -15.97 13.53
N THR A 253 2.40 -17.10 14.23
CA THR A 253 1.19 -17.56 14.94
C THR A 253 1.46 -18.06 16.36
N ASP A 254 2.63 -17.79 16.89
CA ASP A 254 3.16 -18.29 18.17
C ASP A 254 2.99 -17.31 19.34
N PHE A 255 2.34 -16.16 19.12
CA PHE A 255 2.05 -15.11 20.11
C PHE A 255 0.59 -14.63 19.99
N GLN A 256 0.14 -13.80 20.95
CA GLN A 256 -1.15 -13.06 20.88
C GLN A 256 -2.40 -13.91 20.60
N GLY A 257 -2.43 -15.14 21.12
CA GLY A 257 -3.52 -16.08 20.86
C GLY A 257 -3.55 -16.59 19.41
N GLY A 258 -2.44 -16.51 18.71
CA GLY A 258 -2.27 -17.02 17.36
C GLY A 258 -2.40 -18.55 17.29
N SER A 259 -2.77 -19.02 16.10
CA SER A 259 -2.94 -20.43 15.77
C SER A 259 -2.70 -20.64 14.28
N SER A 260 -1.71 -21.47 13.94
CA SER A 260 -1.45 -21.85 12.54
C SER A 260 -2.66 -22.53 11.89
N GLU A 261 -3.34 -23.41 12.62
CA GLU A 261 -4.54 -24.07 12.11
C GLU A 261 -5.63 -23.06 11.75
N THR A 262 -5.88 -22.12 12.65
CA THR A 262 -6.89 -21.08 12.48
C THR A 262 -6.51 -20.10 11.38
N LEU A 263 -5.22 -19.72 11.28
CA LEU A 263 -4.73 -18.87 10.18
C LEU A 263 -4.95 -19.53 8.82
N TYR A 264 -4.59 -20.81 8.71
CA TYR A 264 -4.78 -21.56 7.47
C TYR A 264 -6.26 -21.61 7.06
N GLU A 265 -7.14 -21.92 8.01
CA GLU A 265 -8.59 -21.95 7.78
C GLU A 265 -9.14 -20.57 7.39
N SER A 266 -8.73 -19.50 8.09
CA SER A 266 -9.13 -18.13 7.77
C SER A 266 -8.74 -17.76 6.34
N VAL A 267 -7.50 -17.99 5.93
CA VAL A 267 -7.05 -17.69 4.56
C VAL A 267 -7.82 -18.51 3.53
N HIS A 268 -7.92 -19.83 3.71
CA HIS A 268 -8.50 -20.72 2.70
C HIS A 268 -10.01 -20.54 2.55
N THR A 269 -10.73 -20.28 3.65
CA THR A 269 -12.20 -20.20 3.63
C THR A 269 -12.74 -18.79 3.42
N ARG A 270 -11.94 -17.74 3.73
CA ARG A 270 -12.39 -16.35 3.63
C ARG A 270 -11.71 -15.58 2.50
N LEU A 271 -10.40 -15.78 2.29
CA LEU A 271 -9.61 -14.99 1.32
C LEU A 271 -9.46 -15.72 -0.02
N PHE A 272 -9.09 -17.00 -0.02
CA PHE A 272 -8.87 -17.75 -1.27
C PHE A 272 -10.16 -18.11 -2.04
N THR A 273 -11.31 -17.83 -1.43
CA THR A 273 -12.64 -17.86 -2.07
C THR A 273 -12.99 -16.57 -2.82
N MET A 274 -12.21 -15.50 -2.66
CA MET A 274 -12.37 -14.24 -3.40
C MET A 274 -11.94 -14.41 -4.87
N PRO A 275 -12.38 -13.50 -5.78
CA PRO A 275 -11.88 -13.49 -7.16
C PRO A 275 -10.35 -13.38 -7.21
N ASP A 276 -9.71 -14.13 -8.11
CA ASP A 276 -8.25 -14.17 -8.24
C ASP A 276 -7.63 -12.80 -8.57
N THR A 277 -8.40 -11.90 -9.19
CA THR A 277 -8.02 -10.51 -9.49
C THR A 277 -8.03 -9.58 -8.28
N THR A 278 -8.56 -10.02 -7.14
CA THR A 278 -8.63 -9.21 -5.92
C THR A 278 -7.22 -8.87 -5.45
N LEU A 279 -6.95 -7.57 -5.31
CA LEU A 279 -5.66 -7.06 -4.85
C LEU A 279 -5.50 -7.28 -3.35
N VAL A 280 -4.31 -7.72 -2.96
CA VAL A 280 -3.92 -8.00 -1.56
C VAL A 280 -2.95 -6.93 -1.08
N TYR A 281 -3.33 -6.25 -0.01
CA TYR A 281 -2.57 -5.20 0.65
C TYR A 281 -2.29 -5.58 2.12
N PRO A 282 -1.08 -6.07 2.44
CA PRO A 282 -0.74 -6.54 3.78
C PRO A 282 -0.39 -5.39 4.73
N ALA A 283 -0.37 -5.65 6.04
CA ALA A 283 0.17 -4.67 6.99
C ALA A 283 1.70 -4.54 6.92
N HIS A 284 2.42 -5.55 6.42
CA HIS A 284 3.88 -5.54 6.37
C HIS A 284 4.45 -6.09 5.06
N ASP A 285 5.59 -5.56 4.64
CA ASP A 285 6.47 -6.22 3.67
C ASP A 285 7.94 -5.94 3.96
N TYR A 286 8.74 -7.01 3.98
CA TYR A 286 10.17 -6.98 4.34
C TYR A 286 11.09 -7.07 3.11
N LYS A 287 10.55 -6.95 1.89
CA LYS A 287 11.27 -7.10 0.62
C LYS A 287 10.99 -5.95 -0.35
N GLY A 288 10.43 -4.84 0.13
CA GLY A 288 10.10 -3.65 -0.66
C GLY A 288 8.93 -3.83 -1.63
N ARG A 289 8.14 -4.90 -1.51
CA ARG A 289 6.94 -5.13 -2.32
C ARG A 289 5.76 -4.35 -1.73
N ARG A 290 4.75 -4.11 -2.56
CA ARG A 290 3.66 -3.17 -2.25
C ARG A 290 2.26 -3.77 -2.28
N TYR A 291 2.02 -4.75 -3.15
CA TYR A 291 0.77 -5.49 -3.23
C TYR A 291 0.99 -6.88 -3.86
N SER A 292 -0.04 -7.72 -3.82
CA SER A 292 -0.15 -8.98 -4.55
C SER A 292 -1.60 -9.16 -5.06
N THR A 293 -1.96 -10.36 -5.52
CA THR A 293 -3.34 -10.74 -5.80
C THR A 293 -3.71 -12.05 -5.11
N ILE A 294 -5.00 -12.28 -4.88
CA ILE A 294 -5.49 -13.56 -4.37
C ILE A 294 -5.05 -14.73 -5.27
N GLY A 295 -5.11 -14.56 -6.59
CA GLY A 295 -4.65 -15.57 -7.55
C GLY A 295 -3.15 -15.86 -7.44
N ALA A 296 -2.31 -14.83 -7.30
CA ALA A 296 -0.87 -14.98 -7.15
C ALA A 296 -0.53 -15.72 -5.84
N GLU A 297 -1.16 -15.35 -4.73
CA GLU A 297 -0.93 -16.01 -3.44
C GLU A 297 -1.42 -17.47 -3.44
N LYS A 298 -2.59 -17.75 -4.05
CA LYS A 298 -3.09 -19.13 -4.23
C LYS A 298 -2.16 -20.00 -5.05
N ALA A 299 -1.48 -19.42 -6.03
CA ALA A 299 -0.60 -20.17 -6.92
C ALA A 299 0.82 -20.34 -6.37
N THR A 300 1.32 -19.34 -5.63
CA THR A 300 2.77 -19.22 -5.37
C THR A 300 3.16 -19.01 -3.91
N ASN A 301 2.22 -18.81 -2.98
CA ASN A 301 2.58 -18.58 -1.58
C ASN A 301 3.27 -19.82 -0.99
N PRO A 302 4.56 -19.74 -0.60
CA PRO A 302 5.37 -20.91 -0.26
C PRO A 302 4.91 -21.63 1.01
N ARG A 303 4.04 -20.99 1.81
CA ARG A 303 3.47 -21.56 3.04
C ARG A 303 2.04 -22.01 2.81
N LEU A 304 1.19 -21.13 2.29
CA LEU A 304 -0.26 -21.32 2.24
C LEU A 304 -0.74 -22.21 1.08
N THR A 305 0.15 -22.56 0.14
CA THR A 305 -0.10 -23.56 -0.91
C THR A 305 0.13 -25.02 -0.45
N LYS A 306 0.73 -25.20 0.73
CA LYS A 306 0.90 -26.52 1.35
C LYS A 306 -0.42 -27.04 1.88
N THR A 307 -0.48 -28.32 2.21
CA THR A 307 -1.60 -28.85 2.98
C THR A 307 -1.63 -28.24 4.40
N LYS A 308 -2.80 -28.24 5.07
CA LYS A 308 -2.93 -27.71 6.44
C LYS A 308 -1.89 -28.31 7.40
N SER A 309 -1.66 -29.62 7.32
CA SER A 309 -0.69 -30.32 8.19
C SER A 309 0.74 -29.84 7.97
N GLU A 310 1.18 -29.78 6.71
CA GLU A 310 2.53 -29.31 6.35
C GLU A 310 2.71 -27.83 6.70
N PHE A 311 1.66 -27.01 6.56
CA PHE A 311 1.67 -25.61 6.96
C PHE A 311 1.89 -25.47 8.48
N VAL A 312 1.12 -26.21 9.30
CA VAL A 312 1.24 -26.18 10.76
C VAL A 312 2.63 -26.63 11.21
N GLU A 313 3.14 -27.72 10.65
CA GLU A 313 4.49 -28.21 10.94
C GLU A 313 5.56 -27.18 10.54
N LEU A 314 5.43 -26.58 9.35
CA LEU A 314 6.34 -25.53 8.89
C LEU A 314 6.35 -24.33 9.83
N MET A 315 5.16 -23.84 10.22
CA MET A 315 5.05 -22.66 11.08
C MET A 315 5.62 -22.91 12.48
N ALA A 316 5.41 -24.10 13.04
CA ALA A 316 6.01 -24.51 14.31
C ALA A 316 7.55 -24.59 14.24
N GLY A 317 8.11 -24.90 13.06
CA GLY A 317 9.54 -25.03 12.83
C GLY A 317 10.30 -23.72 12.51
N LEU A 318 9.63 -22.57 12.43
CA LEU A 318 10.27 -21.32 11.97
C LEU A 318 11.33 -20.75 12.94
N ASN A 319 11.32 -21.12 14.22
CA ASN A 319 12.30 -20.70 15.24
C ASN A 319 12.66 -19.19 15.19
N LEU A 320 11.63 -18.34 15.03
CA LEU A 320 11.82 -16.90 14.89
C LEU A 320 12.23 -16.27 16.22
N PRO A 321 13.06 -15.19 16.20
CA PRO A 321 13.40 -14.47 17.41
C PRO A 321 12.15 -13.90 18.09
N TYR A 322 12.28 -13.66 19.39
CA TYR A 322 11.28 -12.92 20.16
C TYR A 322 11.04 -11.54 19.51
N PRO A 323 9.79 -11.12 19.25
CA PRO A 323 9.55 -9.85 18.57
C PRO A 323 10.06 -8.67 19.40
N LYS A 324 10.88 -7.81 18.79
CA LYS A 324 11.66 -6.79 19.51
C LYS A 324 10.84 -5.79 20.33
N LYS A 325 9.61 -5.49 19.88
CA LYS A 325 8.76 -4.42 20.44
C LYS A 325 7.50 -4.96 21.12
N ILE A 326 7.26 -6.26 21.16
CA ILE A 326 5.96 -6.83 21.61
C ILE A 326 5.59 -6.41 23.04
N ASP A 327 6.57 -6.37 23.95
CA ASP A 327 6.35 -6.00 25.35
C ASP A 327 5.94 -4.53 25.55
N ALA A 328 6.29 -3.65 24.60
CA ALA A 328 5.89 -2.25 24.62
C ALA A 328 4.64 -2.00 23.74
N ALA A 329 4.63 -2.56 22.53
CA ALA A 329 3.60 -2.37 21.53
C ALA A 329 2.25 -2.95 21.97
N VAL A 330 2.21 -4.21 22.41
CA VAL A 330 0.94 -4.87 22.73
C VAL A 330 0.21 -4.15 23.87
N PRO A 331 0.83 -3.88 25.04
CA PRO A 331 0.12 -3.16 26.12
C PRO A 331 -0.39 -1.78 25.71
N ALA A 332 0.35 -1.03 24.90
CA ALA A 332 -0.07 0.27 24.39
C ALA A 332 -1.23 0.12 23.39
N ASN A 333 -1.15 -0.84 22.47
CA ASN A 333 -2.16 -1.07 21.43
C ASN A 333 -3.47 -1.60 22.00
N MET A 334 -3.43 -2.34 23.11
CA MET A 334 -4.64 -2.72 23.87
C MET A 334 -5.40 -1.49 24.42
N ARG A 335 -4.76 -0.33 24.49
CA ARG A 335 -5.33 0.96 24.93
C ARG A 335 -5.36 2.00 23.80
N CYS A 336 -5.50 1.57 22.55
CA CYS A 336 -5.57 2.47 21.38
C CYS A 336 -4.31 3.34 21.20
N GLY A 337 -3.14 2.85 21.62
CA GLY A 337 -1.87 3.57 21.52
C GLY A 337 -1.72 4.72 22.53
N VAL A 338 -2.66 4.87 23.47
CA VAL A 338 -2.53 5.84 24.56
C VAL A 338 -1.43 5.37 25.52
N GLN A 339 -0.41 6.21 25.67
CA GLN A 339 0.68 6.02 26.62
C GLN A 339 0.39 6.86 27.88
N ASP A 340 0.73 6.32 29.05
CA ASP A 340 0.60 7.00 30.35
C ASP A 340 1.75 7.98 30.61
#